data_AF-A0A4D6WMB7-F1
#
_entry.id   AF-A0A4D6WMB7-F1
#
_cell.length_a   1.000
_cell.length_b   1.000
_cell.length_c   1.000
_cell.angle_alpha   90.00
_cell.angle_beta   90.00
_cell.angle_gamma   90.00
#
_symmetry.space_group_name_H-M   'P 1'
#
loop_
_entity.id
_entity.type
_entity.pdbx_description
1 polymer ?
#
loop_
_entity_poly.entity_id
_entity_poly.type
_entity_poly.pdbx_seq_one_letter_code
_entity_poly.pdbx_strand_id
1 'polypeptide(L)' 'MSIKKQNLQKLKKLNITDIQKRIIKQKKELIHLKIKLATKQKIKSHTIKEIKNEIAQLLTLETLYISQNQIN' A
#
# COMPACT_ATOMS: atom_id res chain seq x y z
N MET A 1 -6.21 9.57 -19.38
CA MET A 1 -5.76 9.76 -17.98
C MET A 1 -5.46 8.36 -17.40
N SER A 2 -4.19 8.02 -17.15
CA SER A 2 -3.78 6.64 -16.80
C SER A 2 -4.39 6.16 -15.49
N ILE A 3 -4.83 4.89 -15.43
CA ILE A 3 -5.46 4.21 -14.27
C ILE A 3 -4.65 4.44 -12.97
N LYS A 4 -3.32 4.53 -13.07
CA LYS A 4 -2.42 4.81 -11.94
C LYS A 4 -2.68 6.19 -11.29
N LYS A 5 -3.01 7.22 -12.08
CA LYS A 5 -3.29 8.58 -11.61
C LYS A 5 -4.62 8.66 -10.85
N GLN A 6 -5.62 7.89 -11.27
CA GLN A 6 -6.92 7.83 -10.59
C GLN A 6 -6.82 7.20 -9.20
N ASN A 7 -5.97 6.19 -9.03
CA ASN A 7 -5.72 5.57 -7.72
C ASN A 7 -5.05 6.56 -6.74
N LEU A 8 -4.08 7.36 -7.20
CA LEU A 8 -3.43 8.35 -6.35
C LEU A 8 -4.40 9.43 -5.84
N GLN A 9 -5.35 9.86 -6.68
CA GLN A 9 -6.38 10.84 -6.29
C GLN A 9 -7.36 10.30 -5.25
N LYS A 10 -7.73 9.01 -5.33
CA LYS A 10 -8.56 8.36 -4.30
C LYS A 10 -7.84 8.28 -2.96
N LEU A 11 -6.53 8.04 -2.99
CA LEU A 11 -5.75 7.89 -1.77
C LEU A 11 -5.53 9.23 -1.02
N LYS A 12 -5.52 10.36 -1.72
CA LYS A 12 -5.45 11.70 -1.10
C LYS A 12 -6.66 12.09 -0.23
N LYS A 13 -7.81 11.44 -0.41
CA LYS A 13 -9.03 11.72 0.37
C LYS A 13 -9.13 10.93 1.69
N LEU A 14 -8.21 10.01 1.94
CA LEU A 14 -8.25 9.14 3.13
C LEU A 14 -7.66 9.86 4.34
N ASN A 15 -8.24 9.61 5.52
CA ASN A 15 -7.69 10.05 6.79
C ASN A 15 -6.37 9.31 7.07
N ILE A 16 -5.42 9.93 7.78
CA ILE A 16 -4.11 9.34 8.09
C ILE A 16 -4.23 7.99 8.82
N THR A 17 -5.24 7.89 9.68
CA THR A 17 -5.57 6.66 10.41
C THR A 17 -5.98 5.51 9.47
N ASP A 18 -6.68 5.82 8.38
CA ASP A 18 -7.09 4.83 7.39
C ASP A 18 -5.94 4.42 6.48
N ILE A 19 -5.03 5.35 6.17
CA ILE A 19 -3.77 5.05 5.46
C ILE A 19 -2.95 4.05 6.28
N GLN A 20 -2.75 4.31 7.58
CA GLN A 20 -2.02 3.43 8.49
C GLN A 20 -2.65 2.06 8.64
N LYS A 21 -3.98 2.00 8.83
CA LYS A 21 -4.73 0.72 8.86
C LYS A 21 -4.50 -0.08 7.58
N ARG A 22 -4.52 0.58 6.42
CA ARG A 22 -4.35 -0.08 5.13
C ARG A 22 -2.91 -0.57 4.91
N ILE A 23 -1.90 0.18 5.37
CA ILE A 23 -0.50 -0.26 5.40
C ILE A 23 -0.37 -1.56 6.22
N ILE A 24 -0.94 -1.59 7.42
CA ILE A 24 -0.91 -2.78 8.29
C ILE A 24 -1.57 -3.97 7.59
N LYS A 25 -2.74 -3.76 6.98
CA LYS A 25 -3.47 -4.80 6.25
C LYS A 25 -2.64 -5.38 5.10
N GLN A 26 -2.02 -4.53 4.29
CA GLN A 26 -1.19 -4.98 3.16
C GLN A 26 0.10 -5.68 3.59
N LYS A 27 0.72 -5.23 4.69
CA LYS A 27 1.88 -5.93 5.26
C LYS A 27 1.50 -7.36 5.71
N LYS A 28 0.34 -7.53 6.34
CA LYS A 28 -0.19 -8.86 6.72
C LYS A 28 -0.41 -9.73 5.48
N GLU A 29 -1.03 -9.19 4.44
CA GLU A 29 -1.26 -9.91 3.18
C GLU A 29 0.06 -10.33 2.51
N LEU A 30 1.06 -9.43 2.50
CA LEU A 30 2.38 -9.74 1.97
C LEU A 30 3.06 -10.89 2.73
N ILE A 31 2.93 -10.94 4.06
CA ILE A 31 3.44 -12.05 4.88
C ILE A 31 2.72 -13.35 4.50
N HIS A 32 1.40 -13.32 4.38
CA HIS A 32 0.62 -14.48 3.99
C HIS A 32 1.02 -15.03 2.61
N LEU A 33 1.24 -14.14 1.63
CA LEU A 33 1.74 -14.53 0.30
C LEU A 33 3.16 -15.11 0.34
N LYS A 34 4.04 -14.59 1.20
CA LYS A 34 5.38 -15.16 1.41
C LYS A 34 5.32 -16.57 2.01
N ILE A 35 4.41 -16.81 2.96
CA ILE A 35 4.19 -18.15 3.54
C ILE A 35 3.67 -19.11 2.46
N LYS A 36 2.72 -18.68 1.63
CA LYS A 36 2.22 -19.46 0.48
C LYS A 36 3.33 -19.80 -0.51
N LEU A 37 4.21 -18.84 -0.80
CA LEU A 37 5.39 -19.07 -1.66
C LEU A 37 6.34 -20.10 -1.04
N ALA A 38 6.66 -19.97 0.25
CA ALA A 38 7.55 -20.88 0.96
C ALA A 38 6.99 -22.32 1.02
N THR A 39 5.66 -22.45 1.13
CA THR A 39 4.95 -23.75 1.11
C THR A 39 4.70 -24.28 -0.31
N LYS A 40 5.30 -23.65 -1.35
CA LYS A 40 5.17 -24.03 -2.77
C LYS A 40 3.72 -24.06 -3.28
N GLN A 41 2.81 -23.31 -2.65
CA GLN A 41 1.45 -23.15 -3.14
C GLN A 41 1.46 -22.32 -4.44
N LYS A 42 0.53 -22.61 -5.36
CA LYS A 42 0.39 -21.85 -6.60
C LYS A 42 -0.04 -20.41 -6.27
N ILE A 43 0.84 -19.45 -6.55
CA ILE A 43 0.55 -18.03 -6.38
C ILE A 43 0.83 -17.24 -7.66
N LYS A 44 0.08 -16.16 -7.84
CA LYS A 44 0.29 -15.21 -8.93
C LYS A 44 1.43 -14.25 -8.56
N SER A 45 2.52 -14.27 -9.32
CA SER A 45 3.70 -13.42 -9.06
C SER A 45 3.40 -11.93 -9.11
N HIS A 46 2.48 -11.50 -9.98
CA HIS A 46 2.07 -10.10 -10.09
C HIS A 46 1.39 -9.57 -8.81
N THR A 47 0.70 -10.42 -8.05
CA THR A 47 0.02 -10.01 -6.81
C THR A 47 1.01 -9.52 -5.75
N ILE A 48 2.18 -10.19 -5.62
CA ILE A 48 3.24 -9.73 -4.71
C ILE A 48 3.78 -8.36 -5.16
N LYS A 49 3.98 -8.18 -6.47
CA LYS A 49 4.46 -6.91 -7.05
C LYS A 49 3.46 -5.78 -6.81
N GLU A 50 2.18 -6.03 -7.03
CA GLU A 50 1.10 -5.06 -6.82
C GLU A 50 1.00 -4.63 -5.35
N ILE A 51 1.03 -5.57 -4.41
CA ILE A 51 0.98 -5.25 -2.98
C ILE A 51 2.19 -4.44 -2.55
N LYS A 52 3.41 -4.79 -3.00
CA LYS A 52 4.60 -4.00 -2.72
C LYS A 52 4.47 -2.56 -3.23
N ASN A 53 3.95 -2.39 -4.44
CA ASN A 53 3.72 -1.08 -5.03
C ASN A 53 2.66 -0.28 -4.25
N GLU A 54 1.58 -0.93 -3.81
CA GLU A 54 0.53 -0.28 -3.01
C GLU A 54 1.08 0.18 -1.65
N ILE A 55 1.88 -0.65 -0.98
CA ILE A 55 2.56 -0.29 0.28
C ILE A 55 3.45 0.95 0.08
N ALA A 56 4.27 0.96 -0.98
CA ALA A 56 5.16 2.09 -1.28
C ALA A 56 4.36 3.39 -1.50
N GLN A 57 3.26 3.32 -2.26
CA GLN A 57 2.37 4.47 -2.49
C GLN A 57 1.73 4.99 -1.20
N LEU A 58 1.28 4.09 -0.32
CA LEU A 58 0.70 4.49 0.97
C LEU A 58 1.74 5.14 1.89
N LEU A 59 2.96 4.62 1.94
CA LEU A 59 4.05 5.20 2.72
C LEU A 59 4.43 6.60 2.20
N THR A 60 4.52 6.77 0.87
CA THR A 60 4.74 8.11 0.29
C THR A 60 3.65 9.09 0.71
N LEU A 61 2.38 8.67 0.71
CA LEU A 61 1.28 9.53 1.11
C LEU A 61 1.29 9.86 2.60
N GLU A 62 1.61 8.89 3.46
CA GLU A 62 1.80 9.10 4.89
C GLU A 62 2.89 10.16 5.14
N THR A 63 4.06 10.03 4.51
CA THR A 63 5.15 11.00 4.63
C THR A 63 4.73 12.39 4.15
N LEU A 64 4.05 12.48 2.99
CA LEU A 64 3.56 13.75 2.46
C LEU A 64 2.53 14.41 3.39
N TYR A 65 1.67 13.63 4.03
CA TYR A 65 0.70 14.12 5.00
C TYR A 65 1.39 14.62 6.27
N ILE A 66 2.33 13.86 6.82
CA ILE A 66 3.09 14.27 8.01
C ILE A 66 3.87 15.56 7.72
N SER A 67 4.58 15.62 6.59
CA SER A 67 5.34 16.80 6.18
C SER A 67 4.46 18.05 6.01
N GLN A 68 3.23 17.92 5.50
CA GLN A 68 2.29 19.05 5.39
C GLN A 68 1.80 19.53 6.77
N ASN A 69 1.58 18.61 7.72
CA ASN A 69 1.08 18.97 9.05
C ASN A 69 2.18 19.41 10.03
N GLN A 70 3.45 19.08 9.78
CA GLN A 70 4.59 19.53 10.61
C GLN A 70 5.03 20.98 10.30
N ILE A 71 4.51 21.58 9.23
CA ILE A 71 4.82 22.96 8.83
C ILE A 71 3.82 23.97 9.45
N ASN A 72 2.77 23.48 10.14
CA ASN A 72 1.77 24.29 10.82
C ASN A 72 1.98 24.35 12.34
#